data_AF-A0AAU8PUH4-F1
#
_entry.id   AF-A0AAU8PUH4-F1
#
_cell.length_a   1.000
_cell.length_b   1.000
_cell.length_c   1.000
_cell.angle_alpha   90.00
_cell.angle_beta   90.00
_cell.angle_gamma   90.00
#
_symmetry.space_group_name_H-M   'P 1'
#
loop_
_entity.id
_entity.type
_entity.pdbx_description
1 polymer ?
#
loop_
_entity_poly.entity_id
_entity_poly.type
_entity_poly.pdbx_seq_one_letter_code
_entity_poly.pdbx_strand_id
1 'polypeptide(L)'
;MADIQDSGCGRYDNPGYYTGIIDMCAPIPLHRQSGVPGKVPGALLVARGIKNCIPLLHAPVGCAFQRKVNPFRPWDIFFDTPCSGITEVETVYGGNDRLFNAIKAVAGKYRPDLVLVISTCAPDLIGDDFESVIREVRKEIPCEVIYTTGNARRQPVGVQDALTSVIDQLVDEPAEKLEHGVNICTLPAHNATFKIAELKALLEEIGAQINGIYFIDSTVDQIRKLSRAKLNITDTRQEWCRLAENKFGMKSLALNQFQFKSLDDSPGTVSGTVKLLQHIARELDLGEPAYAAIERKKRQVENELARWKEKLQGKRIAMTFFLHGGAGSIMVKELGMECGVLIIKTPALSRSLKRESVEEMIRRVVDFIQRHQRSEPVVLFDPAPEDEIAAIKQNNIDLAVCGLNAVNLSAYLGRGIRVFDEGRFTRHHVRVGFEFVLNLAKEVARVFDRPVSRKTLLSLLDYSSGKERPHLTEYWANIAECFQSVWFCDVCECAGEGGK
;
A
#
# COMPACT_ATOMS: atom_id res chain seq x y z
N MET A 1 -2.06 36.04 1.94
CA MET A 1 -1.66 36.05 0.53
C MET A 1 -0.24 36.61 0.44
N ALA A 2 0.73 35.73 0.25
CA ALA A 2 2.09 36.06 -0.19
C ALA A 2 2.62 34.83 -0.92
N ASP A 3 3.11 35.05 -2.13
CA ASP A 3 3.51 34.04 -3.12
C ASP A 3 4.57 33.07 -2.60
N ILE A 4 4.25 31.78 -2.63
CA ILE A 4 5.26 30.72 -2.65
C ILE A 4 5.48 30.39 -4.12
N GLN A 5 6.50 31.03 -4.69
CA GLN A 5 6.99 30.73 -6.02
C GLN A 5 7.49 29.28 -6.09
N ASP A 6 7.00 28.61 -7.12
CA ASP A 6 7.32 27.28 -7.61
C ASP A 6 8.83 27.18 -7.90
N SER A 7 9.62 26.68 -6.94
CA SER A 7 11.02 26.34 -7.15
C SER A 7 11.12 24.87 -7.57
N GLY A 8 11.53 24.69 -8.83
CA GLY A 8 11.42 23.45 -9.57
C GLY A 8 12.16 22.27 -8.93
N CYS A 9 11.39 21.23 -8.64
CA CYS A 9 11.91 19.88 -8.48
C CYS A 9 10.85 18.88 -9.00
N GLY A 10 11.07 18.42 -10.24
CA GLY A 10 10.53 17.21 -10.87
C GLY A 10 9.10 16.76 -10.52
N ARG A 11 8.19 16.97 -11.48
CA ARG A 11 6.93 16.22 -11.62
C ARG A 11 7.22 14.72 -11.78
N TYR A 12 7.34 14.01 -10.68
CA TYR A 12 7.09 12.57 -10.59
C TYR A 12 6.00 12.35 -9.54
N ASP A 13 4.81 12.85 -9.87
CA ASP A 13 3.59 12.55 -9.16
C ASP A 13 3.19 11.12 -9.52
N ASN A 14 3.25 10.18 -8.57
CA ASN A 14 2.75 8.82 -8.76
C ASN A 14 1.41 8.65 -8.01
N PRO A 15 0.28 9.13 -8.58
CA PRO A 15 -1.04 8.82 -8.05
C PRO A 15 -1.35 7.31 -8.12
N GLY A 16 -0.61 6.54 -8.93
CA GLY A 16 -0.87 5.13 -9.21
C GLY A 16 -0.74 4.16 -8.04
N TYR A 17 0.02 4.46 -6.99
CA TYR A 17 0.17 3.52 -5.86
C TYR A 17 -1.12 3.41 -5.04
N TYR A 18 -1.72 4.54 -4.68
CA TYR A 18 -3.00 4.56 -3.97
C TYR A 18 -4.16 4.22 -4.88
N THR A 19 -4.14 4.69 -6.13
CA THR A 19 -5.14 4.28 -7.13
C THR A 19 -5.10 2.78 -7.35
N GLY A 20 -3.95 2.11 -7.34
CA GLY A 20 -3.85 0.66 -7.44
C GLY A 20 -4.44 -0.10 -6.23
N ILE A 21 -4.22 0.37 -5.00
CA ILE A 21 -4.83 -0.21 -3.78
C ILE A 21 -6.34 0.05 -3.74
N ILE A 22 -6.77 1.23 -4.17
CA ILE A 22 -8.18 1.61 -4.26
C ILE A 22 -8.87 0.83 -5.36
N ASP A 23 -8.25 0.67 -6.53
CA ASP A 23 -8.73 -0.15 -7.65
C ASP A 23 -8.79 -1.62 -7.28
N MET A 24 -7.88 -2.10 -6.41
CA MET A 24 -7.92 -3.44 -5.83
C MET A 24 -9.12 -3.66 -4.90
N CYS A 25 -9.62 -2.59 -4.27
CA CYS A 25 -10.84 -2.60 -3.44
C CYS A 25 -12.10 -2.12 -4.19
N ALA A 26 -11.92 -1.50 -5.36
CA ALA A 26 -12.97 -1.01 -6.26
C ALA A 26 -13.84 -2.06 -6.97
N PRO A 27 -13.51 -3.38 -7.04
CA PRO A 27 -14.42 -4.34 -7.64
C PRO A 27 -15.64 -4.62 -6.75
N ILE A 28 -15.65 -4.19 -5.48
CA ILE A 28 -16.86 -4.22 -4.66
C ILE A 28 -17.73 -3.02 -5.08
N PRO A 29 -18.92 -3.23 -5.67
CA PRO A 29 -19.75 -2.14 -6.19
C PRO A 29 -20.09 -1.07 -5.13
N LEU A 30 -20.20 -1.47 -3.87
CA LEU A 30 -20.41 -0.58 -2.72
C LEU A 30 -19.20 0.32 -2.45
N HIS A 31 -17.98 -0.16 -2.67
CA HIS A 31 -16.73 0.59 -2.47
C HIS A 31 -16.43 1.53 -3.63
N ARG A 32 -16.82 1.21 -4.86
CA ARG A 32 -16.76 2.18 -5.98
C ARG A 32 -17.61 3.43 -5.69
N GLN A 33 -18.66 3.29 -4.89
CA GLN A 33 -19.56 4.39 -4.49
C GLN A 33 -19.12 5.09 -3.18
N SER A 34 -18.44 4.40 -2.25
CA SER A 34 -18.10 4.91 -0.90
C SER A 34 -16.60 5.11 -0.62
N GLY A 35 -15.73 4.56 -1.49
CA GLY A 35 -14.31 4.37 -1.25
C GLY A 35 -13.36 5.39 -1.86
N VAL A 36 -13.87 6.52 -2.37
CA VAL A 36 -13.00 7.64 -2.73
C VAL A 36 -12.27 8.09 -1.46
N PRO A 37 -10.91 8.15 -1.44
CA PRO A 37 -10.09 8.51 -0.29
C PRO A 37 -10.14 10.02 -0.05
N GLY A 38 -11.35 10.52 0.18
CA GLY A 38 -11.59 11.90 0.57
C GLY A 38 -11.09 12.18 1.99
N LYS A 39 -11.32 13.41 2.43
CA LYS A 39 -10.89 13.90 3.75
C LYS A 39 -11.26 12.95 4.91
N VAL A 40 -12.51 12.50 4.95
CA VAL A 40 -13.03 11.69 6.08
C VAL A 40 -12.46 10.26 6.13
N PRO A 41 -12.57 9.38 5.10
CA PRO A 41 -12.01 8.03 5.20
C PRO A 41 -10.51 7.98 5.47
N GLY A 42 -9.75 8.93 4.91
CA GLY A 42 -8.32 8.99 5.14
C GLY A 42 -7.98 9.33 6.60
N ALA A 43 -8.70 10.29 7.19
CA ALA A 43 -8.52 10.64 8.60
C ALA A 43 -8.98 9.53 9.55
N LEU A 44 -10.08 8.83 9.22
CA LEU A 44 -10.53 7.65 9.97
C LEU A 44 -9.49 6.52 9.96
N LEU A 45 -8.83 6.31 8.82
CA LEU A 45 -7.75 5.34 8.73
C LEU A 45 -6.59 5.69 9.67
N VAL A 46 -6.20 6.97 9.74
CA VAL A 46 -5.14 7.45 10.64
C VAL A 46 -5.56 7.28 12.10
N ALA A 47 -6.78 7.70 12.47
CA ALA A 47 -7.31 7.51 13.82
C ALA A 47 -7.25 6.04 14.26
N ARG A 48 -7.65 5.13 13.37
CA ARG A 48 -7.63 3.67 13.63
C ARG A 48 -6.23 3.12 13.88
N GLY A 49 -5.19 3.77 13.34
CA GLY A 49 -3.80 3.44 13.56
C GLY A 49 -3.24 3.91 14.91
N ILE A 50 -3.96 4.79 15.62
CA ILE A 50 -3.56 5.30 16.94
C ILE A 50 -4.34 4.56 18.01
N LYS A 51 -3.62 4.00 18.98
CA LYS A 51 -4.22 3.23 20.07
C LYS A 51 -5.09 4.12 20.96
N ASN A 52 -6.27 3.63 21.32
CA ASN A 52 -7.27 4.34 22.13
C ASN A 52 -7.62 5.75 21.60
N CYS A 53 -7.61 5.93 20.28
CA CYS A 53 -8.02 7.16 19.62
C CYS A 53 -9.49 7.07 19.16
N ILE A 54 -10.29 8.09 19.48
CA ILE A 54 -11.68 8.20 19.01
C ILE A 54 -11.80 9.32 17.97
N PRO A 55 -12.17 9.00 16.72
CA PRO A 55 -12.41 10.01 15.69
C PRO A 55 -13.77 10.67 15.91
N LEU A 56 -13.78 11.97 16.21
CA LEU A 56 -15.01 12.77 16.31
C LEU A 56 -15.23 13.55 15.01
N LEU A 57 -16.31 13.25 14.29
CA LEU A 57 -16.68 14.00 13.09
C LEU A 57 -17.40 15.30 13.47
N HIS A 58 -16.77 16.43 13.17
CA HIS A 58 -17.47 17.70 13.15
C HIS A 58 -18.19 17.86 11.81
N ALA A 59 -19.46 17.47 11.78
CA ALA A 59 -20.21 17.27 10.53
C ALA A 59 -21.72 17.15 10.76
N PRO A 60 -22.54 17.32 9.71
CA PRO A 60 -23.90 16.81 9.67
C PRO A 60 -23.93 15.28 9.73
N VAL A 61 -25.05 14.72 10.22
CA VAL A 61 -25.19 13.27 10.46
C VAL A 61 -25.01 12.39 9.21
N GLY A 62 -25.35 12.91 8.02
CA GLY A 62 -25.20 12.18 6.76
C GLY A 62 -23.74 11.82 6.43
N CYS A 63 -22.81 12.76 6.66
CA CYS A 63 -21.39 12.54 6.43
C CYS A 63 -20.82 11.45 7.35
N ALA A 64 -21.29 11.38 8.59
CA ALA A 64 -20.87 10.37 9.56
C ALA A 64 -21.49 8.99 9.27
N PHE A 65 -22.71 8.93 8.74
CA PHE A 65 -23.37 7.67 8.40
C PHE A 65 -22.68 6.94 7.23
N GLN A 66 -22.31 7.66 6.17
CA GLN A 66 -21.81 7.07 4.93
C GLN A 66 -20.38 6.51 5.00
N ARG A 67 -19.60 6.84 6.04
CA ARG A 67 -18.15 6.58 6.10
C ARG A 67 -17.74 5.51 7.12
N LYS A 68 -18.61 4.53 7.36
CA LYS A 68 -18.37 3.45 8.34
C LYS A 68 -17.55 2.27 7.79
N VAL A 69 -17.56 2.06 6.47
CA VAL A 69 -16.79 0.99 5.84
C VAL A 69 -15.39 1.51 5.51
N ASN A 70 -14.35 0.83 6.00
CA ASN A 70 -12.98 1.17 5.68
C ASN A 70 -12.69 0.80 4.21
N PRO A 71 -12.37 1.78 3.34
CA PRO A 71 -12.15 1.50 1.92
C PRO A 71 -10.85 0.73 1.65
N PHE A 72 -9.93 0.70 2.62
CA PHE A 72 -8.67 -0.02 2.53
C PHE A 72 -8.74 -1.42 3.16
N ARG A 73 -9.76 -1.67 4.01
CA ARG A 73 -9.98 -2.94 4.74
C ARG A 73 -11.47 -3.20 4.91
N PRO A 74 -12.15 -3.77 3.90
CA PRO A 74 -13.60 -3.94 3.93
C PRO A 74 -14.14 -4.70 5.16
N TRP A 75 -13.33 -5.56 5.78
CA TRP A 75 -13.67 -6.31 6.99
C TRP A 75 -13.46 -5.53 8.30
N ASP A 76 -12.82 -4.36 8.26
CA ASP A 76 -12.54 -3.50 9.42
C ASP A 76 -13.51 -2.31 9.39
N ILE A 77 -14.58 -2.37 10.19
CA ILE A 77 -15.64 -1.36 10.20
C ILE A 77 -15.35 -0.31 11.29
N PHE A 78 -15.51 0.97 10.97
CA PHE A 78 -15.37 2.09 11.91
C PHE A 78 -16.64 2.24 12.78
N PHE A 79 -16.82 1.35 13.77
CA PHE A 79 -18.01 1.36 14.64
C PHE A 79 -18.09 2.62 15.52
N ASP A 80 -16.99 3.01 16.16
CA ASP A 80 -16.93 4.13 17.10
C ASP A 80 -16.53 5.44 16.40
N THR A 81 -17.46 5.96 15.60
CA THR A 81 -17.29 7.23 14.86
C THR A 81 -18.34 8.25 15.31
N PRO A 82 -18.23 8.83 16.52
CA PRO A 82 -19.17 9.84 17.00
C PRO A 82 -19.20 11.07 16.09
N CYS A 83 -20.34 11.75 16.08
CA CYS A 83 -20.57 12.93 15.27
C CYS A 83 -21.17 14.04 16.13
N SER A 84 -20.67 15.26 15.96
CA SER A 84 -21.27 16.46 16.56
C SER A 84 -22.69 16.74 16.05
N GLY A 85 -23.02 16.32 14.82
CA GLY A 85 -24.35 16.39 14.25
C GLY A 85 -24.81 17.81 13.91
N ILE A 86 -23.99 18.59 13.18
CA ILE A 86 -24.32 19.96 12.75
C ILE A 86 -25.69 19.98 12.05
N THR A 87 -26.55 20.91 12.48
CA THR A 87 -27.86 21.20 11.87
C THR A 87 -27.86 22.56 11.17
N GLU A 88 -29.01 22.97 10.64
CA GLU A 88 -29.17 24.29 10.03
C GLU A 88 -28.84 25.42 11.01
N VAL A 89 -29.17 25.26 12.30
CA VAL A 89 -28.87 26.26 13.35
C VAL A 89 -27.37 26.49 13.44
N GLU A 90 -26.57 25.43 13.61
CA GLU A 90 -25.11 25.58 13.70
C GLU A 90 -24.49 25.99 12.35
N THR A 91 -25.13 25.67 11.23
CA THR A 91 -24.66 26.15 9.92
C THR A 91 -24.82 27.66 9.77
N VAL A 92 -25.87 28.25 10.36
CA VAL A 92 -26.12 29.70 10.31
C VAL A 92 -25.36 30.46 11.39
N TYR A 93 -25.30 29.92 12.61
CA TYR A 93 -24.78 30.63 13.79
C TYR A 93 -23.39 30.17 14.25
N GLY A 94 -22.82 29.13 13.65
CA GLY A 94 -21.54 28.51 14.03
C GLY A 94 -21.71 27.24 14.86
N GLY A 95 -20.75 26.32 14.73
CA GLY A 95 -20.74 25.00 15.37
C GLY A 95 -19.90 24.89 16.64
N ASN A 96 -19.24 25.97 17.07
CA ASN A 96 -18.28 25.97 18.18
C ASN A 96 -18.82 25.35 19.49
N ASP A 97 -20.00 25.76 19.97
CA ASP A 97 -20.60 25.23 21.20
C ASP A 97 -20.95 23.75 21.07
N ARG A 98 -21.40 23.34 19.87
CA ARG A 98 -21.72 21.96 19.58
C ARG A 98 -20.46 21.10 19.52
N LEU A 99 -19.37 21.62 18.98
CA LEU A 99 -18.06 20.97 19.00
C LEU A 99 -17.55 20.78 20.43
N PHE A 100 -17.58 21.84 21.26
CA PHE A 100 -17.16 21.78 22.66
C PHE A 100 -17.89 20.67 23.43
N ASN A 101 -19.23 20.67 23.35
CA ASN A 101 -20.06 19.69 24.02
C ASN A 101 -19.85 18.27 23.47
N ALA A 102 -19.66 18.13 22.15
CA ALA A 102 -19.38 16.84 21.54
C ALA A 102 -18.05 16.24 22.01
N ILE A 103 -16.99 17.06 22.11
CA ILE A 103 -15.69 16.61 22.63
C ILE A 103 -15.83 16.13 24.08
N LYS A 104 -16.50 16.91 24.95
CA LYS A 104 -16.75 16.50 26.35
C LYS A 104 -17.54 15.19 26.44
N ALA A 105 -18.58 15.04 25.63
CA ALA A 105 -19.39 13.84 25.62
C ALA A 105 -18.58 12.60 25.18
N VAL A 106 -17.72 12.76 24.16
CA VAL A 106 -16.81 11.71 23.70
C VAL A 106 -15.81 11.34 24.79
N ALA A 107 -15.15 12.34 25.39
CA ALA A 107 -14.18 12.13 26.46
C ALA A 107 -14.80 11.41 27.66
N GLY A 108 -15.99 11.83 28.10
CA GLY A 108 -16.70 11.22 29.22
C GLY A 108 -17.17 9.79 28.95
N LYS A 109 -17.66 9.51 27.73
CA LYS A 109 -18.21 8.20 27.35
C LYS A 109 -17.12 7.17 27.06
N TYR A 110 -16.16 7.52 26.21
CA TYR A 110 -15.16 6.58 25.68
C TYR A 110 -13.86 6.57 26.48
N ARG A 111 -13.56 7.64 27.23
CA ARG A 111 -12.29 7.83 27.97
C ARG A 111 -11.06 7.53 27.10
N PRO A 112 -10.94 8.14 25.91
CA PRO A 112 -9.83 7.88 25.00
C PRO A 112 -8.53 8.51 25.49
N ASP A 113 -7.41 8.08 24.91
CA ASP A 113 -6.12 8.78 25.08
C ASP A 113 -6.06 10.00 24.14
N LEU A 114 -6.72 9.90 22.97
CA LEU A 114 -6.77 10.94 21.95
C LEU A 114 -8.17 11.07 21.34
N VAL A 115 -8.65 12.30 21.18
CA VAL A 115 -9.76 12.63 20.28
C VAL A 115 -9.20 13.30 19.04
N LEU A 116 -9.36 12.64 17.87
CA LEU A 116 -9.07 13.26 16.58
C LEU A 116 -10.36 13.89 16.03
N VAL A 117 -10.46 15.21 16.09
CA VAL A 117 -11.58 15.95 15.48
C VAL A 117 -11.37 16.03 13.98
N ILE A 118 -12.29 15.43 13.22
CA ILE A 118 -12.26 15.41 11.75
C ILE A 118 -13.28 16.43 11.26
N SER A 119 -12.81 17.52 10.69
CA SER A 119 -13.66 18.55 10.09
C SER A 119 -14.16 18.13 8.71
N THR A 120 -15.32 18.66 8.33
CA THR A 120 -15.98 18.38 7.04
C THR A 120 -16.37 19.69 6.35
N CYS A 121 -16.91 19.59 5.13
CA CYS A 121 -17.15 20.74 4.28
C CYS A 121 -17.96 21.87 4.93
N ALA A 122 -18.98 21.53 5.75
CA ALA A 122 -19.81 22.55 6.40
C ALA A 122 -19.04 23.38 7.44
N PRO A 123 -18.43 22.77 8.49
CA PRO A 123 -17.65 23.53 9.48
C PRO A 123 -16.41 24.22 8.89
N ASP A 124 -15.78 23.63 7.86
CA ASP A 124 -14.67 24.29 7.14
C ASP A 124 -15.13 25.57 6.42
N LEU A 125 -16.35 25.58 5.87
CA LEU A 125 -16.88 26.71 5.09
C LEU A 125 -17.38 27.86 5.98
N ILE A 126 -18.04 27.53 7.09
CA ILE A 126 -18.54 28.54 8.04
C ILE A 126 -17.43 29.12 8.91
N GLY A 127 -16.26 28.46 8.95
CA GLY A 127 -15.06 28.96 9.62
C GLY A 127 -15.09 28.78 11.14
N ASP A 128 -15.57 27.62 11.61
CA ASP A 128 -15.57 27.30 13.04
C ASP A 128 -14.14 27.37 13.62
N ASP A 129 -14.01 27.91 14.84
CA ASP A 129 -12.72 28.14 15.49
C ASP A 129 -12.34 26.94 16.37
N PHE A 130 -11.82 25.90 15.70
CA PHE A 130 -11.35 24.67 16.36
C PHE A 130 -10.28 24.94 17.42
N GLU A 131 -9.35 25.88 17.17
CA GLU A 131 -8.23 26.15 18.06
C GLU A 131 -8.72 26.69 19.41
N SER A 132 -9.59 27.71 19.37
CA SER A 132 -10.16 28.28 20.60
C SER A 132 -11.00 27.26 21.36
N VAL A 133 -11.86 26.50 20.67
CA VAL A 133 -12.71 25.47 21.30
C VAL A 133 -11.87 24.37 21.95
N ILE A 134 -10.82 23.89 21.28
CA ILE A 134 -9.97 22.82 21.81
C ILE A 134 -9.16 23.30 23.01
N ARG A 135 -8.63 24.53 22.96
CA ARG A 135 -7.93 25.14 24.11
C ARG A 135 -8.83 25.29 25.33
N GLU A 136 -10.11 25.62 25.13
CA GLU A 136 -11.11 25.69 26.20
C GLU A 136 -11.40 24.30 26.77
N VAL A 137 -11.74 23.33 25.91
CA VAL A 137 -12.22 22.02 26.35
C VAL A 137 -11.13 21.18 27.02
N ARG A 138 -9.86 21.33 26.62
CA ARG A 138 -8.70 20.65 27.24
C ARG A 138 -8.55 20.97 28.74
N LYS A 139 -9.15 22.06 29.23
CA LYS A 139 -9.16 22.39 30.67
C LYS A 139 -10.11 21.49 31.46
N GLU A 140 -11.07 20.84 30.80
CA GLU A 140 -12.17 20.09 31.43
C GLU A 140 -12.11 18.58 31.19
N ILE A 141 -11.16 18.10 30.37
CA ILE A 141 -11.03 16.69 30.00
C ILE A 141 -9.58 16.21 30.15
N PRO A 142 -9.35 14.93 30.48
CA PRO A 142 -8.00 14.40 30.70
C PRO A 142 -7.31 13.92 29.42
N CYS A 143 -8.02 13.83 28.29
CA CYS A 143 -7.48 13.28 27.04
C CYS A 143 -6.91 14.36 26.11
N GLU A 144 -5.95 13.96 25.27
CA GLU A 144 -5.45 14.85 24.21
C GLU A 144 -6.53 15.05 23.13
N VAL A 145 -6.52 16.23 22.51
CA VAL A 145 -7.46 16.56 21.42
C VAL A 145 -6.72 17.29 20.31
N ILE A 146 -6.76 16.74 19.10
CA ILE A 146 -6.20 17.36 17.90
C ILE A 146 -7.28 17.46 16.82
N TYR A 147 -7.05 18.26 15.79
CA TYR A 147 -8.03 18.43 14.71
C TYR A 147 -7.39 18.48 13.33
N THR A 148 -8.12 17.99 12.33
CA THR A 148 -7.72 18.09 10.92
C THR A 148 -7.89 19.51 10.39
N THR A 149 -6.94 20.01 9.60
CA THR A 149 -6.95 21.40 9.12
C THR A 149 -7.62 21.59 7.75
N GLY A 150 -7.81 20.51 6.98
CA GLY A 150 -8.31 20.59 5.60
C GLY A 150 -7.32 21.14 4.58
N ASN A 151 -6.07 21.43 4.97
CA ASN A 151 -5.11 22.14 4.13
C ASN A 151 -4.26 21.22 3.23
N ALA A 152 -4.35 19.90 3.39
CA ALA A 152 -3.61 18.96 2.57
C ALA A 152 -4.04 19.05 1.10
N ARG A 153 -3.06 19.06 0.18
CA ARG A 153 -3.31 19.24 -1.26
C ARG A 153 -2.97 17.99 -2.07
N ARG A 154 -2.22 17.05 -1.51
CA ARG A 154 -1.85 15.78 -2.18
C ARG A 154 -2.74 14.63 -1.75
N GLN A 155 -3.02 13.76 -2.71
CA GLN A 155 -3.71 12.50 -2.44
C GLN A 155 -2.81 11.49 -1.72
N PRO A 156 -3.35 10.64 -0.83
CA PRO A 156 -4.73 10.65 -0.35
C PRO A 156 -4.95 11.76 0.70
N VAL A 157 -5.79 12.75 0.36
CA VAL A 157 -5.88 14.05 1.06
C VAL A 157 -6.22 13.89 2.54
N GLY A 158 -7.17 13.01 2.88
CA GLY A 158 -7.54 12.79 4.28
C GLY A 158 -6.44 12.18 5.13
N VAL A 159 -5.61 11.29 4.56
CA VAL A 159 -4.47 10.70 5.26
C VAL A 159 -3.39 11.75 5.47
N GLN A 160 -3.09 12.54 4.42
CA GLN A 160 -2.10 13.61 4.52
C GLN A 160 -2.51 14.67 5.54
N ASP A 161 -3.77 15.08 5.54
CA ASP A 161 -4.30 16.09 6.46
C ASP A 161 -4.23 15.62 7.92
N ALA A 162 -4.71 14.40 8.18
CA ALA A 162 -4.67 13.84 9.52
C ALA A 162 -3.24 13.59 10.02
N LEU A 163 -2.35 13.01 9.21
CA LEU A 163 -0.95 12.81 9.60
C LEU A 163 -0.23 14.14 9.80
N THR A 164 -0.45 15.13 8.94
CA THR A 164 0.13 16.48 9.12
C THR A 164 -0.35 17.10 10.42
N SER A 165 -1.62 16.94 10.76
CA SER A 165 -2.19 17.44 12.02
C SER A 165 -1.61 16.71 13.24
N VAL A 166 -1.40 15.39 13.15
CA VAL A 166 -0.70 14.61 14.19
C VAL A 166 0.73 15.12 14.37
N ILE A 167 1.48 15.31 13.29
CA ILE A 167 2.87 15.82 13.36
C ILE A 167 2.90 17.24 13.94
N ASP A 168 1.97 18.10 13.56
CA ASP A 168 2.00 19.49 13.98
C ASP A 168 1.56 19.68 15.43
N GLN A 169 0.48 19.02 15.84
CA GLN A 169 -0.21 19.29 17.11
C GLN A 169 0.15 18.31 18.23
N LEU A 170 0.74 17.15 17.91
CA LEU A 170 1.00 16.08 18.90
C LEU A 170 2.48 15.72 19.08
N VAL A 171 3.32 15.87 18.06
CA VAL A 171 4.75 15.53 18.17
C VAL A 171 5.50 16.63 18.93
N ASP A 172 6.27 16.24 19.94
CA ASP A 172 7.03 17.15 20.79
C ASP A 172 8.38 17.52 20.14
N GLU A 173 8.93 18.68 20.51
CA GLU A 173 10.35 18.98 20.26
C GLU A 173 11.21 18.04 21.15
N PRO A 174 12.16 17.28 20.58
CA PRO A 174 12.91 16.31 21.36
C PRO A 174 13.98 17.02 22.21
N ALA A 175 14.05 16.68 23.50
CA ALA A 175 15.16 17.13 24.35
C ALA A 175 16.52 16.56 23.88
N GLU A 176 16.50 15.34 23.35
CA GLU A 176 17.67 14.67 22.77
C GLU A 176 17.22 13.76 21.62
N LYS A 177 18.01 13.77 20.53
CA LYS A 177 17.84 12.86 19.39
C LYS A 177 18.69 11.62 19.54
N LEU A 178 18.18 10.50 19.05
CA LEU A 178 18.92 9.26 18.93
C LEU A 178 20.03 9.42 17.88
N GLU A 179 21.23 8.94 18.20
CA GLU A 179 22.43 9.10 17.35
C GLU A 179 22.24 8.48 15.97
N HIS A 180 21.73 7.24 15.92
CA HIS A 180 21.39 6.54 14.67
C HIS A 180 19.88 6.24 14.60
N GLY A 181 19.08 7.18 15.09
CA GLY A 181 17.64 7.04 15.25
C GLY A 181 16.86 6.93 13.94
N VAL A 182 16.04 5.89 13.81
CA VAL A 182 15.16 5.69 12.65
C VAL A 182 13.73 5.37 13.09
N ASN A 183 12.76 5.96 12.40
CA ASN A 183 11.35 5.57 12.48
C ASN A 183 10.99 4.71 11.26
N ILE A 184 10.18 3.68 11.49
CA ILE A 184 9.51 2.95 10.41
C ILE A 184 8.05 3.41 10.40
N CYS A 185 7.68 4.21 9.41
CA CYS A 185 6.40 4.89 9.30
C CYS A 185 5.56 4.27 8.17
N THR A 186 4.69 3.33 8.51
CA THR A 186 3.76 2.71 7.60
C THR A 186 2.36 3.30 7.74
N LEU A 187 1.59 3.25 6.66
CA LEU A 187 0.17 3.57 6.75
C LEU A 187 -0.62 2.44 7.43
N PRO A 188 -1.66 2.76 8.22
CA PRO A 188 -2.51 1.77 8.86
C PRO A 188 -3.19 0.81 7.86
N ALA A 189 -3.44 1.27 6.62
CA ALA A 189 -3.95 0.44 5.53
C ALA A 189 -3.05 -0.77 5.26
N HIS A 190 -1.73 -0.62 5.44
CA HIS A 190 -0.73 -1.61 5.07
C HIS A 190 -0.37 -2.62 6.17
N ASN A 191 -1.02 -2.60 7.35
CA ASN A 191 -0.82 -3.59 8.44
C ASN A 191 -0.91 -5.08 8.01
N ALA A 192 -1.30 -5.38 6.76
CA ALA A 192 -1.19 -6.72 6.15
C ALA A 192 -0.10 -6.83 5.07
N THR A 193 0.20 -5.74 4.36
CA THR A 193 1.02 -5.72 3.14
C THR A 193 2.51 -5.68 3.43
N PHE A 194 3.01 -4.80 4.29
CA PHE A 194 4.44 -4.72 4.59
C PHE A 194 4.70 -5.33 5.96
N LYS A 195 4.97 -6.63 6.05
CA LYS A 195 5.47 -7.13 7.33
C LYS A 195 6.90 -6.61 7.52
N ILE A 196 7.04 -5.68 8.47
CA ILE A 196 8.24 -4.87 8.73
C ILE A 196 9.26 -5.56 9.65
N ALA A 197 8.96 -6.76 10.14
CA ALA A 197 9.83 -7.47 11.08
C ALA A 197 11.24 -7.69 10.52
N GLU A 198 11.34 -8.09 9.24
CA GLU A 198 12.63 -8.24 8.58
C GLU A 198 13.36 -6.90 8.46
N LEU A 199 12.67 -5.85 7.96
CA LEU A 199 13.26 -4.52 7.85
C LEU A 199 13.82 -4.05 9.19
N LYS A 200 13.04 -4.19 10.27
CA LYS A 200 13.47 -3.86 11.62
C LYS A 200 14.75 -4.60 12.00
N ALA A 201 14.78 -5.92 11.81
CA ALA A 201 15.95 -6.74 12.13
C ALA A 201 17.18 -6.37 11.30
N LEU A 202 17.01 -6.09 10.00
CA LEU A 202 18.10 -5.65 9.11
C LEU A 202 18.65 -4.29 9.53
N LEU A 203 17.78 -3.36 9.92
CA LEU A 203 18.16 -2.04 10.41
C LEU A 203 18.95 -2.13 11.72
N GLU A 204 18.49 -2.95 12.67
CA GLU A 204 19.20 -3.21 13.92
C GLU A 204 20.56 -3.89 13.65
N GLU A 205 20.64 -4.83 12.71
CA GLU A 205 21.88 -5.54 12.34
C GLU A 205 22.94 -4.59 11.74
N ILE A 206 22.53 -3.57 10.97
CA ILE A 206 23.46 -2.57 10.43
C ILE A 206 23.82 -1.48 11.45
N GLY A 207 23.21 -1.46 12.63
CA GLY A 207 23.52 -0.52 13.71
C GLY A 207 22.55 0.67 13.85
N ALA A 208 21.40 0.65 13.19
CA ALA A 208 20.37 1.66 13.38
C ALA A 208 19.63 1.47 14.71
N GLN A 209 19.24 2.57 15.35
CA GLN A 209 18.44 2.58 16.57
C GLN A 209 16.97 2.82 16.20
N ILE A 210 16.13 1.77 16.32
CA ILE A 210 14.70 1.90 16.06
C ILE A 210 14.05 2.76 17.15
N ASN A 211 13.66 3.98 16.82
CA ASN A 211 12.91 4.84 17.73
C ASN A 211 11.48 4.35 17.92
N GLY A 212 10.83 3.97 16.83
CA GLY A 212 9.48 3.43 16.86
C GLY A 212 8.97 3.00 15.50
N ILE A 213 7.87 2.26 15.55
CA ILE A 213 7.07 1.86 14.40
C ILE A 213 5.76 2.64 14.48
N TYR A 214 5.50 3.44 13.45
CA TYR A 214 4.35 4.33 13.33
C TYR A 214 3.64 4.04 12.00
N PHE A 215 2.40 4.42 11.74
CA PHE A 215 1.33 4.75 12.69
C PHE A 215 0.43 3.52 12.87
N ILE A 216 1.01 2.34 13.16
CA ILE A 216 0.26 1.11 13.38
C ILE A 216 0.19 0.83 14.88
N ASP A 217 -1.02 0.91 15.43
CA ASP A 217 -1.30 0.68 16.86
C ASP A 217 -0.38 1.49 17.78
N SER A 218 -0.04 2.71 17.35
CA SER A 218 0.88 3.59 18.07
C SER A 218 0.13 4.29 19.20
N THR A 219 0.71 4.28 20.40
CA THR A 219 0.20 5.08 21.53
C THR A 219 0.50 6.57 21.32
N VAL A 220 -0.28 7.42 21.98
CA VAL A 220 -0.03 8.87 22.02
C VAL A 220 1.41 9.16 22.48
N ASP A 221 1.86 8.55 23.57
CA ASP A 221 3.21 8.73 24.11
C ASP A 221 4.33 8.34 23.14
N GLN A 222 4.11 7.30 22.34
CA GLN A 222 5.06 6.94 21.28
C GLN A 222 5.09 8.01 20.20
N ILE A 223 3.92 8.51 19.76
CA ILE A 223 3.84 9.52 18.69
C ILE A 223 4.50 10.82 19.14
N ARG A 224 4.30 11.25 20.39
CA ARG A 224 4.98 12.42 20.97
C ARG A 224 6.50 12.37 20.80
N LYS A 225 7.08 11.17 20.88
CA LYS A 225 8.52 10.89 20.78
C LYS A 225 9.02 10.63 19.35
N LEU A 226 8.18 10.77 18.33
CA LEU A 226 8.52 10.49 16.93
C LEU A 226 9.73 11.32 16.46
N SER A 227 9.82 12.58 16.90
CA SER A 227 10.89 13.55 16.56
C SER A 227 12.29 13.19 17.06
N ARG A 228 12.43 12.17 17.92
CA ARG A 228 13.74 11.70 18.40
C ARG A 228 14.58 11.02 17.32
N ALA A 229 13.95 10.54 16.25
CA ALA A 229 14.67 9.95 15.11
C ALA A 229 15.27 11.01 14.17
N LYS A 230 16.30 10.63 13.42
CA LYS A 230 16.87 11.46 12.35
C LYS A 230 16.24 11.16 10.99
N LEU A 231 15.79 9.92 10.79
CA LEU A 231 15.27 9.42 9.52
C LEU A 231 13.90 8.77 9.70
N ASN A 232 12.95 9.13 8.83
CA ASN A 232 11.65 8.46 8.68
C ASN A 232 11.67 7.58 7.43
N ILE A 233 11.57 6.26 7.59
CA ILE A 233 11.35 5.34 6.47
C ILE A 233 9.84 5.22 6.26
N THR A 234 9.35 5.55 5.07
CA THR A 234 7.92 5.61 4.75
C THR A 234 7.55 4.73 3.58
N ASP A 235 6.31 4.24 3.52
CA ASP A 235 5.86 3.45 2.36
C ASP A 235 5.90 4.29 1.07
N THR A 236 5.40 5.52 1.16
CA THR A 236 5.37 6.46 0.05
C THR A 236 5.75 7.87 0.49
N ARG A 237 6.02 8.77 -0.46
CA ARG A 237 6.22 10.19 -0.14
C ARG A 237 4.93 10.78 0.44
N GLN A 238 5.03 11.35 1.63
CA GLN A 238 3.91 11.99 2.33
C GLN A 238 4.18 13.49 2.53
N GLU A 239 3.12 14.30 2.63
CA GLU A 239 3.22 15.74 2.92
C GLU A 239 3.74 15.99 4.33
N TRP A 240 3.30 15.20 5.30
CA TRP A 240 3.74 15.32 6.69
C TRP A 240 5.26 15.16 6.85
N CYS A 241 5.92 14.40 5.97
CA CYS A 241 7.38 14.26 5.99
C CYS A 241 8.09 15.60 5.78
N ARG A 242 7.54 16.48 4.94
CA ARG A 242 8.11 17.81 4.71
C ARG A 242 7.93 18.70 5.93
N LEU A 243 6.78 18.61 6.58
CA LEU A 243 6.56 19.31 7.85
C LEU A 243 7.53 18.80 8.93
N ALA A 244 7.67 17.49 9.05
CA ALA A 244 8.59 16.82 9.97
C ALA A 244 10.05 17.23 9.74
N GLU A 245 10.47 17.36 8.48
CA GLU A 245 11.79 17.85 8.10
C GLU A 245 11.97 19.32 8.48
N ASN A 246 11.02 20.18 8.15
CA ASN A 246 11.11 21.63 8.45
C ASN A 246 11.06 21.94 9.95
N LYS A 247 10.19 21.24 10.70
CA LYS A 247 9.94 21.52 12.12
C LYS A 247 10.99 20.86 13.01
N PHE A 248 11.33 19.60 12.71
CA PHE A 248 12.17 18.79 13.58
C PHE A 248 13.47 18.33 12.92
N GLY A 249 13.78 18.70 11.68
CA GLY A 249 14.99 18.24 10.98
C GLY A 249 15.02 16.73 10.73
N MET A 250 13.85 16.08 10.64
CA MET A 250 13.75 14.66 10.33
C MET A 250 13.76 14.42 8.83
N LYS A 251 14.82 13.83 8.30
CA LYS A 251 14.86 13.40 6.89
C LYS A 251 13.82 12.31 6.66
N SER A 252 13.43 12.10 5.40
CA SER A 252 12.51 11.03 5.03
C SER A 252 13.01 10.24 3.82
N LEU A 253 12.83 8.93 3.88
CA LEU A 253 13.07 8.00 2.80
C LEU A 253 11.76 7.29 2.45
N ALA A 254 11.25 7.50 1.26
CA ALA A 254 10.08 6.77 0.78
C ALA A 254 10.51 5.49 0.04
N LEU A 255 10.03 4.33 0.49
CA LEU A 255 10.30 3.03 -0.11
C LEU A 255 9.77 2.94 -1.54
N ASN A 256 8.66 3.62 -1.85
CA ASN A 256 8.20 3.77 -3.23
C ASN A 256 9.02 4.77 -4.07
N GLN A 257 9.87 5.63 -3.48
CA GLN A 257 10.82 6.45 -4.24
C GLN A 257 12.13 5.72 -4.50
N PHE A 258 12.39 4.68 -3.72
CA PHE A 258 13.08 3.51 -4.23
C PHE A 258 12.26 2.78 -5.32
N GLN A 259 11.48 3.50 -6.14
CA GLN A 259 11.25 3.15 -7.53
C GLN A 259 12.54 3.46 -8.29
N PHE A 260 13.42 2.48 -8.24
CA PHE A 260 14.73 2.47 -8.84
C PHE A 260 14.73 2.98 -10.28
N LYS A 261 15.83 3.62 -10.68
CA LYS A 261 16.09 3.99 -12.07
C LYS A 261 16.00 2.79 -13.03
N SER A 262 16.16 1.57 -12.50
CA SER A 262 16.10 0.30 -13.23
C SER A 262 15.32 -0.76 -12.45
N LEU A 263 14.69 -1.68 -13.16
CA LEU A 263 14.06 -2.86 -12.57
C LEU A 263 15.06 -3.80 -11.86
N ASP A 264 16.33 -3.76 -12.28
CA ASP A 264 17.43 -4.50 -11.66
C ASP A 264 17.58 -4.19 -10.19
N ASP A 265 17.33 -2.95 -9.82
CA ASP A 265 17.53 -2.52 -8.47
C ASP A 265 16.24 -2.56 -7.67
N SER A 266 15.09 -3.03 -8.18
CA SER A 266 13.82 -3.13 -7.43
C SER A 266 14.01 -3.65 -5.99
N PRO A 267 13.31 -3.12 -4.95
CA PRO A 267 13.65 -3.46 -3.57
C PRO A 267 13.26 -4.90 -3.20
N GLY A 268 12.47 -5.57 -4.07
CA GLY A 268 12.23 -7.01 -3.99
C GLY A 268 13.38 -7.86 -4.53
N THR A 269 14.46 -7.27 -5.06
CA THR A 269 15.67 -7.97 -5.52
C THR A 269 16.77 -7.91 -4.46
N VAL A 270 17.75 -8.81 -4.55
CA VAL A 270 18.91 -8.83 -3.64
C VAL A 270 19.70 -7.52 -3.76
N SER A 271 20.05 -7.11 -4.99
CA SER A 271 20.80 -5.88 -5.24
C SER A 271 20.03 -4.62 -4.81
N GLY A 272 18.72 -4.62 -4.99
CA GLY A 272 17.85 -3.54 -4.54
C GLY A 272 17.80 -3.38 -3.04
N THR A 273 17.64 -4.49 -2.32
CA THR A 273 17.68 -4.50 -0.86
C THR A 273 19.04 -4.02 -0.35
N VAL A 274 20.14 -4.47 -0.95
CA VAL A 274 21.50 -4.00 -0.59
C VAL A 274 21.62 -2.48 -0.79
N LYS A 275 21.18 -1.94 -1.94
CA LYS A 275 21.21 -0.51 -2.22
C LYS A 275 20.36 0.30 -1.25
N LEU A 276 19.19 -0.22 -0.88
CA LEU A 276 18.33 0.37 0.14
C LEU A 276 19.05 0.46 1.49
N LEU A 277 19.61 -0.64 1.98
CA LEU A 277 20.32 -0.67 3.26
C LEU A 277 21.57 0.21 3.25
N GLN A 278 22.33 0.23 2.16
CA GLN A 278 23.50 1.12 2.00
C GLN A 278 23.11 2.59 1.99
N HIS A 279 21.98 2.94 1.38
CA HIS A 279 21.46 4.31 1.41
C HIS A 279 21.05 4.70 2.83
N ILE A 280 20.35 3.82 3.55
CA ILE A 280 19.96 4.07 4.95
C ILE A 280 21.20 4.21 5.83
N ALA A 281 22.21 3.34 5.66
CA ALA A 281 23.47 3.42 6.38
C ALA A 281 24.17 4.76 6.17
N ARG A 282 24.14 5.30 4.94
CA ARG A 282 24.67 6.63 4.64
C ARG A 282 23.87 7.75 5.30
N GLU A 283 22.54 7.71 5.25
CA GLU A 283 21.71 8.75 5.87
C GLU A 283 21.80 8.78 7.40
N LEU A 284 22.21 7.67 8.01
CA LEU A 284 22.43 7.52 9.44
C LEU A 284 23.90 7.66 9.86
N ASP A 285 24.79 7.98 8.91
CA ASP A 285 26.25 8.11 9.12
C ASP A 285 26.88 6.85 9.76
N LEU A 286 26.42 5.66 9.36
CA LEU A 286 26.95 4.38 9.86
C LEU A 286 28.28 4.04 9.19
N GLY A 287 29.22 3.52 9.99
CA GLY A 287 30.56 3.17 9.54
C GLY A 287 30.67 1.79 8.84
N GLU A 288 31.91 1.38 8.56
CA GLU A 288 32.26 0.10 7.92
C GLU A 288 31.57 -1.15 8.47
N PRO A 289 31.32 -1.31 9.80
CA PRO A 289 30.61 -2.48 10.32
C PRO A 289 29.22 -2.68 9.71
N ALA A 290 28.51 -1.59 9.39
CA ALA A 290 27.19 -1.64 8.75
C ALA A 290 27.27 -2.23 7.33
N TYR A 291 28.22 -1.73 6.53
CA TYR A 291 28.44 -2.22 5.16
C TYR A 291 28.90 -3.67 5.14
N ALA A 292 29.75 -4.07 6.08
CA ALA A 292 30.16 -5.45 6.26
C ALA A 292 28.96 -6.36 6.63
N ALA A 293 28.04 -5.89 7.49
CA ALA A 293 26.83 -6.63 7.82
C ALA A 293 25.91 -6.84 6.60
N ILE A 294 25.70 -5.78 5.80
CA ILE A 294 24.93 -5.86 4.55
C ILE A 294 25.52 -6.91 3.60
N GLU A 295 26.84 -6.89 3.41
CA GLU A 295 27.52 -7.82 2.51
C GLU A 295 27.49 -9.27 3.03
N ARG A 296 27.63 -9.49 4.34
CA ARG A 296 27.42 -10.83 4.94
C ARG A 296 26.02 -11.34 4.68
N LYS A 297 24.99 -10.51 4.92
CA LYS A 297 23.59 -10.88 4.73
C LYS A 297 23.27 -11.19 3.28
N LYS A 298 23.78 -10.37 2.36
CA LYS A 298 23.69 -10.61 0.92
C LYS A 298 24.23 -11.99 0.54
N ARG A 299 25.45 -12.34 0.96
CA ARG A 299 26.04 -13.67 0.65
C ARG A 299 25.22 -14.82 1.20
N GLN A 300 24.67 -14.68 2.42
CA GLN A 300 23.78 -15.68 3.00
C GLN A 300 22.55 -15.91 2.12
N VAL A 301 21.92 -14.83 1.66
CA VAL A 301 20.71 -14.87 0.82
C VAL A 301 21.03 -15.41 -0.57
N GLU A 302 22.15 -15.02 -1.18
CA GLU A 302 22.60 -15.55 -2.48
C GLU A 302 22.84 -17.07 -2.42
N ASN A 303 23.46 -17.55 -1.34
CA ASN A 303 23.63 -18.98 -1.12
C ASN A 303 22.29 -19.72 -0.95
N GLU A 304 21.32 -19.12 -0.23
CA GLU A 304 19.99 -19.70 -0.12
C GLU A 304 19.21 -19.67 -1.45
N LEU A 305 19.39 -18.63 -2.25
CA LEU A 305 18.77 -18.50 -3.57
C LEU A 305 19.35 -19.47 -4.59
N ALA A 306 20.63 -19.83 -4.48
CA ALA A 306 21.30 -20.74 -5.42
C ALA A 306 20.54 -22.06 -5.62
N ARG A 307 20.04 -22.67 -4.53
CA ARG A 307 19.26 -23.92 -4.59
C ARG A 307 17.93 -23.76 -5.35
N TRP A 308 17.29 -22.59 -5.22
CA TRP A 308 16.02 -22.32 -5.89
C TRP A 308 16.23 -21.96 -7.36
N LYS A 309 17.30 -21.21 -7.63
CA LYS A 309 17.74 -20.90 -8.99
C LYS A 309 18.02 -22.18 -9.76
N GLU A 310 18.76 -23.14 -9.18
CA GLU A 310 18.99 -24.45 -9.81
C GLU A 310 17.68 -25.18 -10.18
N LYS A 311 16.67 -25.14 -9.31
CA LYS A 311 15.36 -25.79 -9.55
C LYS A 311 14.51 -25.08 -10.61
N LEU A 312 14.61 -23.76 -10.71
CA LEU A 312 13.69 -22.91 -11.49
C LEU A 312 14.31 -22.36 -12.79
N GLN A 313 15.63 -22.46 -12.95
CA GLN A 313 16.34 -21.93 -14.10
C GLN A 313 15.81 -22.51 -15.42
N GLY A 314 15.61 -21.63 -16.41
CA GLY A 314 15.12 -21.97 -17.74
C GLY A 314 13.62 -22.28 -17.83
N LYS A 315 12.88 -22.27 -16.71
CA LYS A 315 11.41 -22.37 -16.75
C LYS A 315 10.82 -21.14 -17.42
N ARG A 316 9.89 -21.35 -18.35
CA ARG A 316 9.30 -20.28 -19.16
C ARG A 316 8.05 -19.73 -18.51
N ILE A 317 7.97 -18.40 -18.38
CA ILE A 317 6.84 -17.71 -17.78
C ILE A 317 6.12 -16.82 -18.78
N ALA A 318 4.81 -16.72 -18.63
CA ALA A 318 4.04 -15.61 -19.18
C ALA A 318 3.82 -14.62 -18.03
N MET A 319 4.07 -13.33 -18.24
CA MET A 319 3.84 -12.33 -17.21
C MET A 319 3.00 -11.17 -17.71
N THR A 320 2.16 -10.65 -16.84
CA THR A 320 1.45 -9.39 -17.08
C THR A 320 2.34 -8.22 -16.70
N PHE A 321 2.35 -7.19 -17.53
CA PHE A 321 3.05 -5.94 -17.28
C PHE A 321 2.59 -5.32 -15.96
N PHE A 322 3.57 -4.92 -15.14
CA PHE A 322 3.35 -4.10 -13.97
C PHE A 322 4.38 -2.95 -13.95
N LEU A 323 3.97 -1.77 -13.47
CA LEU A 323 4.77 -0.53 -13.50
C LEU A 323 6.22 -0.68 -12.98
N HIS A 324 6.45 -1.64 -12.09
CA HIS A 324 7.76 -1.91 -11.46
C HIS A 324 8.23 -3.36 -11.66
N GLY A 325 7.79 -4.03 -12.73
CA GLY A 325 8.19 -5.37 -13.11
C GLY A 325 7.61 -6.52 -12.27
N GLY A 326 7.08 -6.22 -11.09
CA GLY A 326 6.34 -7.17 -10.25
C GLY A 326 7.17 -8.39 -9.84
N ALA A 327 6.48 -9.44 -9.38
CA ALA A 327 7.09 -10.72 -9.06
C ALA A 327 7.75 -11.36 -10.29
N GLY A 328 7.16 -11.20 -11.48
CA GLY A 328 7.68 -11.77 -12.71
C GLY A 328 9.10 -11.30 -13.06
N SER A 329 9.38 -10.00 -12.98
CA SER A 329 10.73 -9.47 -13.28
C SER A 329 11.79 -10.01 -12.31
N ILE A 330 11.41 -10.21 -11.06
CA ILE A 330 12.27 -10.78 -10.02
C ILE A 330 12.54 -12.27 -10.30
N MET A 331 11.53 -13.02 -10.77
CA MET A 331 11.73 -14.40 -11.23
C MET A 331 12.74 -14.50 -12.37
N VAL A 332 12.68 -13.58 -13.34
CA VAL A 332 13.64 -13.53 -14.46
C VAL A 332 15.06 -13.27 -13.94
N LYS A 333 15.24 -12.19 -13.16
CA LYS A 333 16.57 -11.76 -12.70
C LYS A 333 17.19 -12.67 -11.65
N GLU A 334 16.45 -13.01 -10.60
CA GLU A 334 17.00 -13.69 -9.41
C GLU A 334 16.93 -15.22 -9.55
N LEU A 335 15.91 -15.74 -10.23
CA LEU A 335 15.67 -17.19 -10.32
C LEU A 335 16.06 -17.79 -11.68
N GLY A 336 16.45 -16.95 -12.66
CA GLY A 336 16.87 -17.41 -13.99
C GLY A 336 15.75 -18.02 -14.83
N MET A 337 14.50 -17.64 -14.56
CA MET A 337 13.34 -18.01 -15.40
C MET A 337 13.31 -17.15 -16.66
N GLU A 338 12.63 -17.60 -17.70
CA GLU A 338 12.57 -16.90 -19.00
C GLU A 338 11.17 -16.39 -19.30
N CYS A 339 11.01 -15.09 -19.51
CA CYS A 339 9.77 -14.51 -20.00
C CYS A 339 9.55 -14.90 -21.47
N GLY A 340 8.66 -15.86 -21.73
CA GLY A 340 8.30 -16.25 -23.10
C GLY A 340 7.14 -15.42 -23.67
N VAL A 341 6.24 -14.93 -22.83
CA VAL A 341 5.11 -14.07 -23.24
C VAL A 341 4.98 -12.90 -22.26
N LEU A 342 4.95 -11.67 -22.78
CA LEU A 342 4.71 -10.44 -22.03
C LEU A 342 3.35 -9.87 -22.42
N ILE A 343 2.42 -9.78 -21.46
CA ILE A 343 1.06 -9.30 -21.67
C ILE A 343 0.96 -7.85 -21.15
N ILE A 344 0.66 -6.89 -22.01
CA ILE A 344 0.55 -5.48 -21.67
C ILE A 344 -0.92 -5.08 -21.71
N LYS A 345 -1.47 -4.62 -20.57
CA LYS A 345 -2.84 -4.10 -20.47
C LYS A 345 -2.84 -2.59 -20.25
N THR A 346 -3.12 -1.82 -21.28
CA THR A 346 -3.04 -0.35 -21.31
C THR A 346 -4.30 0.39 -20.79
N PRO A 347 -5.56 -0.10 -20.91
CA PRO A 347 -6.76 0.68 -20.57
C PRO A 347 -6.80 1.23 -19.14
N ALA A 348 -6.28 0.48 -18.16
CA ALA A 348 -6.21 0.97 -16.77
C ALA A 348 -5.11 2.03 -16.60
N LEU A 349 -3.96 1.84 -17.25
CA LEU A 349 -2.81 2.75 -17.15
C LEU A 349 -3.08 4.08 -17.85
N SER A 350 -3.70 4.04 -19.03
CA SER A 350 -4.03 5.23 -19.84
C SER A 350 -5.09 6.13 -19.19
N ARG A 351 -5.82 5.65 -18.17
CA ARG A 351 -6.74 6.49 -17.38
C ARG A 351 -6.00 7.37 -16.37
N SER A 352 -4.83 6.96 -15.92
CA SER A 352 -4.10 7.61 -14.83
C SER A 352 -2.76 8.21 -15.25
N LEU A 353 -2.26 7.84 -16.43
CA LEU A 353 -0.93 8.20 -16.92
C LEU A 353 -1.01 8.72 -18.36
N LYS A 354 -0.09 9.63 -18.68
CA LYS A 354 0.11 10.08 -20.06
C LYS A 354 0.63 8.95 -20.93
N ARG A 355 0.27 8.98 -22.22
CA ARG A 355 0.64 7.95 -23.20
C ARG A 355 2.16 7.78 -23.29
N GLU A 356 2.92 8.87 -23.30
CA GLU A 356 4.38 8.85 -23.39
C GLU A 356 5.00 8.13 -22.19
N SER A 357 4.42 8.30 -20.99
CA SER A 357 4.86 7.61 -19.78
C SER A 357 4.60 6.11 -19.87
N VAL A 358 3.45 5.69 -20.41
CA VAL A 358 3.13 4.27 -20.62
C VAL A 358 4.11 3.63 -21.60
N GLU A 359 4.37 4.29 -22.73
CA GLU A 359 5.34 3.82 -23.74
C GLU A 359 6.77 3.72 -23.18
N GLU A 360 7.20 4.68 -22.37
CA GLU A 360 8.50 4.64 -21.71
C GLU A 360 8.61 3.47 -20.74
N MET A 361 7.57 3.20 -19.94
CA MET A 361 7.59 2.07 -19.01
C MET A 361 7.63 0.72 -19.73
N ILE A 362 6.88 0.57 -20.82
CA ILE A 362 6.90 -0.64 -21.64
C ILE A 362 8.31 -0.88 -22.17
N ARG A 363 8.97 0.16 -22.71
CA ARG A 363 10.36 0.08 -23.19
C ARG A 363 11.31 -0.39 -22.08
N ARG A 364 11.22 0.19 -20.88
CA ARG A 364 12.06 -0.20 -19.73
C ARG A 364 11.91 -1.68 -19.35
N VAL A 365 10.71 -2.24 -19.44
CA VAL A 365 10.46 -3.67 -19.15
C VAL A 365 11.06 -4.55 -20.25
N VAL A 366 10.86 -4.20 -21.51
CA VAL A 366 11.44 -4.96 -22.64
C VAL A 366 12.97 -4.94 -22.58
N ASP A 367 13.58 -3.77 -22.37
CA ASP A 367 15.02 -3.60 -22.22
C ASP A 367 15.57 -4.38 -21.01
N PHE A 368 14.79 -4.47 -19.92
CA PHE A 368 15.16 -5.30 -18.77
C PHE A 368 15.15 -6.78 -19.14
N ILE A 369 14.10 -7.27 -19.78
CA ILE A 369 13.98 -8.66 -20.18
C ILE A 369 15.16 -9.04 -21.10
N GLN A 370 15.44 -8.24 -22.13
CA GLN A 370 16.54 -8.47 -23.07
C GLN A 370 17.93 -8.51 -22.40
N ARG A 371 18.12 -7.82 -21.27
CA ARG A 371 19.39 -7.87 -20.51
C ARG A 371 19.53 -9.12 -19.65
N HIS A 372 18.43 -9.74 -19.24
CA HIS A 372 18.43 -10.89 -18.32
C HIS A 372 18.12 -12.23 -18.97
N GLN A 373 17.66 -12.25 -20.22
CA GLN A 373 17.42 -13.49 -20.97
C GLN A 373 17.87 -13.35 -22.43
N ARG A 374 18.08 -14.49 -23.11
CA ARG A 374 18.58 -14.52 -24.50
C ARG A 374 17.48 -14.40 -25.55
N SER A 375 16.31 -15.01 -25.32
CA SER A 375 15.21 -15.02 -26.28
C SER A 375 14.31 -13.81 -26.10
N GLU A 376 13.80 -13.21 -27.17
CA GLU A 376 12.79 -12.17 -27.04
C GLU A 376 11.43 -12.74 -26.63
N PRO A 377 10.69 -12.07 -25.73
CA PRO A 377 9.32 -12.46 -25.40
C PRO A 377 8.37 -12.12 -26.54
N VAL A 378 7.32 -12.93 -26.72
CA VAL A 378 6.15 -12.51 -27.50
C VAL A 378 5.41 -11.44 -26.71
N VAL A 379 5.30 -10.23 -27.26
CA VAL A 379 4.62 -9.11 -26.61
C VAL A 379 3.20 -8.99 -27.13
N LEU A 380 2.21 -9.04 -26.23
CA LEU A 380 0.79 -8.87 -26.55
C LEU A 380 0.29 -7.55 -25.97
N PHE A 381 -0.41 -6.76 -26.78
CA PHE A 381 -1.04 -5.51 -26.35
C PHE A 381 -2.54 -5.68 -26.28
N ASP A 382 -3.10 -5.44 -25.10
CA ASP A 382 -4.54 -5.53 -24.82
C ASP A 382 -5.23 -6.78 -25.40
N PRO A 383 -4.63 -7.98 -25.26
CA PRO A 383 -5.18 -9.19 -25.86
C PRO A 383 -6.51 -9.58 -25.22
N ALA A 384 -7.36 -10.27 -25.98
CA ALA A 384 -8.48 -10.99 -25.40
C ALA A 384 -7.96 -12.19 -24.57
N PRO A 385 -8.70 -12.66 -23.55
CA PRO A 385 -8.30 -13.82 -22.74
C PRO A 385 -7.93 -15.06 -23.59
N GLU A 386 -8.64 -15.29 -24.69
CA GLU A 386 -8.40 -16.41 -25.61
C GLU A 386 -7.06 -16.28 -26.33
N ASP A 387 -6.67 -15.05 -26.72
CA ASP A 387 -5.39 -14.77 -27.37
C ASP A 387 -4.23 -14.96 -26.39
N GLU A 388 -4.41 -14.55 -25.14
CA GLU A 388 -3.44 -14.82 -24.06
C GLU A 388 -3.20 -16.33 -23.91
N ILE A 389 -4.29 -17.11 -23.80
CA ILE A 389 -4.23 -18.57 -23.65
C ILE A 389 -3.58 -19.24 -24.86
N ALA A 390 -3.89 -18.77 -26.07
CA ALA A 390 -3.29 -19.28 -27.30
C ALA A 390 -1.78 -19.04 -27.31
N ALA A 391 -1.34 -17.82 -27.00
CA ALA A 391 0.08 -17.47 -26.94
C ALA A 391 0.82 -18.26 -25.85
N ILE A 392 0.24 -18.42 -24.66
CA ILE A 392 0.80 -19.23 -23.56
C ILE A 392 1.06 -20.67 -24.02
N LYS A 393 0.10 -21.27 -24.73
CA LYS A 393 0.24 -22.65 -25.24
C LYS A 393 1.25 -22.77 -26.38
N GLN A 394 1.18 -21.87 -27.36
CA GLN A 394 2.08 -21.88 -28.52
C GLN A 394 3.55 -21.67 -28.13
N ASN A 395 3.80 -20.90 -27.07
CA ASN A 395 5.14 -20.59 -26.60
C ASN A 395 5.63 -21.54 -25.49
N ASN A 396 4.94 -22.66 -25.24
CA ASN A 396 5.33 -23.67 -24.24
C ASN A 396 5.64 -23.06 -22.86
N ILE A 397 4.74 -22.21 -22.36
CA ILE A 397 4.89 -21.56 -21.07
C ILE A 397 4.60 -22.54 -19.93
N ASP A 398 5.52 -22.61 -18.95
CA ASP A 398 5.44 -23.47 -17.77
C ASP A 398 4.55 -22.90 -16.65
N LEU A 399 4.49 -21.56 -16.56
CA LEU A 399 3.82 -20.82 -15.49
C LEU A 399 3.30 -19.46 -16.00
N ALA A 400 2.02 -19.18 -15.81
CA ALA A 400 1.45 -17.86 -16.00
C ALA A 400 1.49 -17.06 -14.69
N VAL A 401 2.17 -15.91 -14.68
CA VAL A 401 2.23 -14.96 -13.57
C VAL A 401 1.09 -13.95 -13.74
N CYS A 402 0.03 -14.15 -12.96
CA CYS A 402 -1.14 -13.28 -12.94
C CYS A 402 -0.88 -12.11 -11.98
N GLY A 403 -0.90 -10.88 -12.50
CA GLY A 403 -0.65 -9.67 -11.72
C GLY A 403 -1.74 -9.34 -10.68
N LEU A 404 -1.59 -8.21 -10.00
CA LEU A 404 -2.40 -7.78 -8.85
C LEU A 404 -3.93 -7.74 -9.06
N ASN A 405 -4.40 -7.62 -10.29
CA ASN A 405 -5.84 -7.63 -10.63
C ASN A 405 -6.37 -9.04 -10.99
N ALA A 406 -5.57 -10.10 -10.82
CA ALA A 406 -5.92 -11.50 -10.99
C ALA A 406 -6.69 -11.85 -12.29
N VAL A 407 -6.52 -11.05 -13.33
CA VAL A 407 -7.31 -11.17 -14.57
C VAL A 407 -7.03 -12.52 -15.20
N ASN A 408 -8.10 -13.27 -15.51
CA ASN A 408 -8.08 -14.57 -16.19
C ASN A 408 -7.48 -15.77 -15.41
N LEU A 409 -7.21 -15.66 -14.11
CA LEU A 409 -6.65 -16.76 -13.31
C LEU A 409 -7.47 -18.06 -13.42
N SER A 410 -8.80 -17.96 -13.30
CA SER A 410 -9.70 -19.12 -13.43
C SER A 410 -9.72 -19.70 -14.85
N ALA A 411 -9.61 -18.84 -15.88
CA ALA A 411 -9.58 -19.25 -17.27
C ALA A 411 -8.30 -20.04 -17.59
N TYR A 412 -7.15 -19.59 -17.06
CA TYR A 412 -5.88 -20.30 -17.19
C TYR A 412 -5.93 -21.68 -16.52
N LEU A 413 -6.36 -21.73 -15.25
CA LEU A 413 -6.50 -22.99 -14.51
C LEU A 413 -7.47 -23.96 -15.19
N GLY A 414 -8.63 -23.47 -15.65
CA GLY A 414 -9.62 -24.27 -16.39
C GLY A 414 -9.09 -24.85 -17.71
N ARG A 415 -8.07 -24.22 -18.31
CA ARG A 415 -7.37 -24.71 -19.51
C ARG A 415 -6.10 -25.51 -19.20
N GLY A 416 -5.87 -25.84 -17.94
CA GLY A 416 -4.73 -26.65 -17.49
C GLY A 416 -3.40 -25.89 -17.46
N ILE A 417 -3.44 -24.55 -17.48
CA ILE A 417 -2.26 -23.69 -17.35
C ILE A 417 -1.98 -23.50 -15.86
N ARG A 418 -0.73 -23.69 -15.45
CA ARG A 418 -0.29 -23.42 -14.08
C ARG A 418 -0.19 -21.92 -13.85
N VAL A 419 -0.66 -21.45 -12.70
CA VAL A 419 -0.72 -20.02 -12.38
C VAL A 419 0.04 -19.71 -11.09
N PHE A 420 0.78 -18.61 -11.10
CA PHE A 420 1.25 -17.91 -9.91
C PHE A 420 0.40 -16.66 -9.69
N ASP A 421 -0.28 -16.61 -8.55
CA ASP A 421 -1.11 -15.47 -8.15
C ASP A 421 -0.25 -14.44 -7.41
N GLU A 422 0.17 -13.40 -8.12
CA GLU A 422 0.96 -12.31 -7.54
C GLU A 422 0.14 -11.50 -6.52
N GLY A 423 -1.18 -11.37 -6.71
CA GLY A 423 -2.07 -10.70 -5.77
C GLY A 423 -2.12 -11.41 -4.42
N ARG A 424 -2.25 -12.74 -4.43
CA ARG A 424 -2.17 -13.56 -3.21
C ARG A 424 -0.79 -13.51 -2.60
N PHE A 425 0.26 -13.72 -3.40
CA PHE A 425 1.63 -13.66 -2.93
C PHE A 425 1.92 -12.34 -2.22
N THR A 426 1.52 -11.23 -2.82
CA THR A 426 1.79 -9.90 -2.26
C THR A 426 1.08 -9.66 -0.94
N ARG A 427 -0.18 -10.10 -0.79
CA ARG A 427 -0.94 -9.99 0.47
C ARG A 427 -0.29 -10.74 1.64
N HIS A 428 0.33 -11.90 1.41
CA HIS A 428 0.88 -12.73 2.49
C HIS A 428 2.40 -12.60 2.66
N HIS A 429 3.13 -12.26 1.60
CA HIS A 429 4.59 -12.35 1.53
C HIS A 429 5.30 -11.05 1.15
N VAL A 430 4.61 -9.92 0.94
CA VAL A 430 5.30 -8.64 0.80
C VAL A 430 6.05 -8.31 2.11
N ARG A 431 7.36 -8.19 1.99
CA ARG A 431 8.33 -7.80 3.01
C ARG A 431 9.22 -6.73 2.41
N VAL A 432 9.77 -5.88 3.26
CA VAL A 432 10.83 -4.96 2.85
C VAL A 432 12.13 -5.58 3.31
N GLY A 433 12.89 -6.17 2.38
CA GLY A 433 14.10 -6.92 2.69
C GLY A 433 14.30 -8.12 1.77
N PHE A 434 15.21 -9.01 2.16
CA PHE A 434 15.62 -10.19 1.41
C PHE A 434 14.60 -11.33 1.47
N GLU A 435 13.75 -11.39 2.50
CA GLU A 435 12.71 -12.42 2.61
C GLU A 435 11.73 -12.37 1.46
N PHE A 436 11.54 -11.20 0.82
CA PHE A 436 10.65 -11.09 -0.33
C PHE A 436 11.07 -12.04 -1.46
N VAL A 437 12.33 -11.97 -1.90
CA VAL A 437 12.85 -12.83 -2.99
C VAL A 437 12.93 -14.29 -2.57
N LEU A 438 13.29 -14.56 -1.31
CA LEU A 438 13.35 -15.92 -0.78
C LEU A 438 11.97 -16.59 -0.71
N ASN A 439 10.96 -15.85 -0.25
CA ASN A 439 9.57 -16.33 -0.21
C ASN A 439 9.03 -16.49 -1.63
N LEU A 440 9.34 -15.56 -2.54
CA LEU A 440 8.96 -15.69 -3.95
C LEU A 440 9.50 -16.99 -4.54
N ALA A 441 10.80 -17.27 -4.34
CA ALA A 441 11.44 -18.49 -4.81
C ALA A 441 10.77 -19.76 -4.25
N LYS A 442 10.48 -19.77 -2.95
CA LYS A 442 9.78 -20.88 -2.25
C LYS A 442 8.37 -21.10 -2.78
N GLU A 443 7.58 -20.03 -2.94
CA GLU A 443 6.20 -20.13 -3.41
C GLU A 443 6.13 -20.54 -4.89
N VAL A 444 7.01 -20.01 -5.74
CA VAL A 444 7.10 -20.45 -7.15
C VAL A 444 7.46 -21.94 -7.21
N ALA A 445 8.45 -22.39 -6.46
CA ALA A 445 8.81 -23.81 -6.41
C ALA A 445 7.66 -24.70 -5.93
N ARG A 446 6.91 -24.26 -4.91
CA ARG A 446 5.71 -24.97 -4.42
C ARG A 446 4.62 -25.05 -5.49
N VAL A 447 4.43 -24.01 -6.30
CA VAL A 447 3.47 -24.01 -7.41
C VAL A 447 3.83 -25.06 -8.47
N PHE A 448 5.13 -25.30 -8.70
CA PHE A 448 5.59 -26.39 -9.58
C PHE A 448 5.38 -27.79 -8.99
N ASP A 449 5.49 -27.94 -7.67
CA ASP A 449 5.31 -29.23 -6.99
C ASP A 449 3.82 -29.65 -6.91
N ARG A 450 2.88 -28.73 -7.14
CA ARG A 450 1.44 -29.00 -7.11
C ARG A 450 0.91 -29.42 -8.49
N PRO A 451 -0.01 -30.40 -8.54
CA PRO A 451 -0.74 -30.69 -9.77
C PRO A 451 -1.62 -29.49 -10.16
N VAL A 452 -1.76 -29.25 -11.47
CA VAL A 452 -2.64 -28.19 -11.96
C VAL A 452 -4.10 -28.64 -11.77
N SER A 453 -4.83 -27.99 -10.87
CA SER A 453 -6.26 -28.25 -10.68
C SER A 453 -7.06 -27.71 -11.87
N ARG A 454 -7.76 -28.61 -12.56
CA ARG A 454 -8.62 -28.28 -13.71
C ARG A 454 -10.06 -27.92 -13.32
N LYS A 455 -10.40 -27.97 -12.03
CA LYS A 455 -11.78 -27.83 -11.54
C LYS A 455 -11.81 -26.90 -10.35
N THR A 456 -11.80 -25.59 -10.59
CA THR A 456 -12.24 -24.65 -9.56
C THR A 456 -13.75 -24.49 -9.72
N LEU A 457 -14.50 -24.36 -8.62
CA LEU A 457 -15.95 -24.14 -8.69
C LEU A 457 -16.29 -22.95 -9.63
N LEU A 458 -15.41 -21.95 -9.66
CA LEU A 458 -15.50 -20.76 -10.50
C LEU A 458 -15.14 -21.04 -11.97
N SER A 459 -14.22 -21.96 -12.28
CA SER A 459 -13.93 -22.36 -13.68
C SER A 459 -15.03 -23.21 -14.30
N LEU A 460 -15.97 -23.72 -13.49
CA LEU A 460 -17.19 -24.40 -13.96
C LEU A 460 -18.33 -23.42 -14.27
N LEU A 461 -18.18 -22.15 -13.89
CA LEU A 461 -19.17 -21.13 -14.15
C LEU A 461 -18.78 -20.36 -15.41
N ASP A 462 -19.54 -20.61 -16.48
CA ASP A 462 -19.35 -19.94 -17.77
C ASP A 462 -19.82 -18.49 -17.68
N TYR A 463 -18.88 -17.57 -17.44
CA TYR A 463 -19.14 -16.14 -17.28
C TYR A 463 -18.59 -15.30 -18.45
N SER A 464 -17.85 -15.88 -19.39
CA SER A 464 -17.12 -15.09 -20.40
C SER A 464 -17.97 -14.70 -21.60
N SER A 465 -17.85 -13.40 -21.90
CA SER A 465 -18.28 -12.65 -23.08
C SER A 465 -19.75 -12.24 -23.06
N GLY A 466 -19.98 -10.93 -23.09
CA GLY A 466 -21.29 -10.27 -23.25
C GLY A 466 -22.04 -10.61 -24.55
N LYS A 467 -21.70 -11.72 -25.21
CA LYS A 467 -22.44 -12.31 -26.32
C LYS A 467 -23.34 -13.48 -25.87
N GLU A 468 -23.00 -14.21 -24.81
CA GLU A 468 -23.72 -15.45 -24.45
C GLU A 468 -24.69 -15.32 -23.26
N ARG A 469 -24.58 -14.28 -22.42
CA ARG A 469 -25.51 -14.04 -21.30
C ARG A 469 -25.88 -12.57 -21.12
N PRO A 470 -26.76 -12.01 -21.97
CA PRO A 470 -27.18 -10.60 -21.93
C PRO A 470 -28.00 -10.20 -20.68
N HIS A 471 -28.35 -11.16 -19.81
CA HIS A 471 -29.22 -10.94 -18.64
C HIS A 471 -28.46 -10.71 -17.32
N LEU A 472 -27.15 -11.00 -17.27
CA LEU A 472 -26.32 -10.59 -16.13
C LEU A 472 -25.93 -9.14 -16.37
N THR A 473 -26.58 -8.22 -15.65
CA THR A 473 -26.19 -6.80 -15.64
C THR A 473 -24.69 -6.68 -15.31
N GLU A 474 -24.02 -5.67 -15.85
CA GLU A 474 -22.60 -5.34 -15.57
C GLU A 474 -22.24 -5.43 -14.08
N TYR A 475 -23.20 -5.10 -13.20
CA TYR A 475 -23.12 -5.27 -11.75
C TYR A 475 -22.79 -6.71 -11.28
N TRP A 476 -23.43 -7.73 -11.82
CA TRP A 476 -23.23 -9.13 -11.40
C TRP A 476 -21.96 -9.74 -11.98
N ALA A 477 -21.55 -9.32 -13.18
CA ALA A 477 -20.25 -9.66 -13.73
C ALA A 477 -19.12 -9.11 -12.84
N ASN A 478 -19.23 -7.84 -12.43
CA ASN A 478 -18.28 -7.21 -11.50
C ASN A 478 -18.26 -7.89 -10.13
N ILE A 479 -19.42 -8.32 -9.60
CA ILE A 479 -19.47 -9.11 -8.35
C ILE A 479 -18.77 -10.46 -8.52
N ALA A 480 -18.98 -11.16 -9.64
CA ALA A 480 -18.32 -12.45 -9.88
C ALA A 480 -16.79 -12.31 -10.01
N GLU A 481 -16.29 -11.28 -10.71
CA GLU A 481 -14.86 -10.94 -10.74
C GLU A 481 -14.32 -10.56 -9.34
N CYS A 482 -15.14 -9.88 -8.55
CA CYS A 482 -14.82 -9.55 -7.16
C CYS A 482 -14.71 -10.82 -6.29
N PHE A 483 -15.67 -11.75 -6.40
CA PHE A 483 -15.59 -13.06 -5.76
C PHE A 483 -14.35 -13.84 -6.20
N GLN A 484 -13.95 -13.77 -7.48
CA GLN A 484 -12.68 -14.38 -7.93
C GLN A 484 -11.47 -13.74 -7.24
N SER A 485 -11.43 -12.42 -7.14
CA SER A 485 -10.29 -11.66 -6.57
C SER A 485 -10.20 -11.71 -5.03
N VAL A 486 -11.32 -11.92 -4.36
CA VAL A 486 -11.44 -11.96 -2.90
C VAL A 486 -11.40 -13.41 -2.39
N TRP A 487 -12.19 -14.32 -2.97
CA TRP A 487 -12.42 -15.67 -2.44
C TRP A 487 -11.48 -16.75 -2.96
N PHE A 488 -10.80 -16.55 -4.11
CA PHE A 488 -9.75 -17.49 -4.53
C PHE A 488 -8.52 -17.46 -3.60
N CYS A 489 -8.39 -16.40 -2.80
CA CYS A 489 -7.31 -16.25 -1.82
C CYS A 489 -7.44 -17.18 -0.60
N ASP A 490 -8.65 -17.62 -0.23
CA ASP A 490 -8.90 -18.33 1.04
C ASP A 490 -9.16 -19.85 0.90
N VAL A 491 -9.62 -20.33 -0.26
CA VAL A 491 -10.16 -21.71 -0.35
C VAL A 491 -9.11 -22.81 -0.59
N CYS A 492 -7.91 -22.47 -1.06
CA CYS A 492 -6.93 -23.50 -1.43
C CYS A 492 -6.11 -24.08 -0.26
N GLU A 493 -6.31 -23.64 0.99
CA GLU A 493 -5.63 -24.22 2.17
C GLU A 493 -6.51 -25.23 2.92
N CYS A 494 -7.84 -25.08 2.90
CA CYS A 494 -8.72 -25.99 3.64
C CYS A 494 -8.82 -27.39 3.03
N ALA A 495 -8.34 -27.62 1.80
CA ALA A 495 -8.39 -28.92 1.14
C ALA A 495 -7.14 -29.80 1.36
N GLY A 496 -6.13 -29.30 2.10
CA GLY A 496 -4.83 -29.97 2.25
C GLY A 496 -4.50 -30.57 3.62
N GLU A 497 -5.21 -30.19 4.68
CA GLU A 497 -4.92 -30.68 6.05
C GLU A 497 -6.01 -31.62 6.62
N GLY A 498 -7.04 -31.94 5.84
CA GLY A 498 -8.04 -32.95 6.18
C GLY A 498 -7.69 -34.33 5.62
N GLY A 499 -6.53 -34.85 6.01
CA GLY A 499 -5.98 -36.13 5.54
C GLY A 499 -5.40 -36.97 6.65
N LYS A 500 -6.05 -37.00 7.82
CA LYS A 500 -6.09 -38.09 8.80
C LYS A 500 -7.12 -37.82 9.88
#